data_AF-A0A242DFE4-F1
#
_entry.id   AF-A0A242DFE4-F1
#
_cell.length_a   1.000
_cell.length_b   1.000
_cell.length_c   1.000
_cell.angle_alpha   90.00
_cell.angle_beta   90.00
_cell.angle_gamma   90.00
#
_symmetry.space_group_name_H-M   'P 1'
#
loop_
_entity.id
_entity.type
_entity.pdbx_description
1 polymer ?
#
loop_
_entity_poly.entity_id
_entity_poly.type
_entity_poly.pdbx_seq_one_letter_code
_entity_poly.pdbx_strand_id
1 'polypeptide(L)'
;MLVVSLIEKAEVDSIPFLFGALGIVVLVVSLQPYTGGLGYRGIAFVAYGKRIWQFSNRLFGGLFTLGAFLLYLLFKLGDISAGNKAIIAIITCFICSLISDLITLYVKRRPN
;
A
#
# COMPACT_ATOMS: atom_id res chain seq x y z
N MET A 1 11.80 27.63 14.66
CA MET A 1 12.22 26.79 13.51
C MET A 1 12.63 25.39 13.94
N LEU A 2 13.50 25.21 14.95
CA LEU A 2 13.99 23.87 15.37
C LEU A 2 12.87 22.92 15.86
N VAL A 3 11.89 23.44 16.61
CA VAL A 3 10.72 22.68 17.06
C VAL A 3 9.82 22.25 15.89
N VAL A 4 9.60 23.13 14.91
CA VAL A 4 8.80 22.83 13.72
C VAL A 4 9.47 21.76 12.87
N SER A 5 10.78 21.84 12.65
CA SER A 5 11.53 20.81 11.92
C SER A 5 11.58 19.46 12.64
N LEU A 6 11.56 19.46 13.98
CA LEU A 6 11.50 18.22 14.77
C LEU A 6 10.11 17.57 14.67
N ILE A 7 9.04 18.36 14.69
CA ILE A 7 7.67 17.89 14.50
C ILE A 7 7.50 17.31 13.08
N GLU A 8 7.93 18.03 12.05
CA GLU A 8 7.89 17.56 10.66
C GLU A 8 8.67 16.25 10.48
N LYS A 9 9.85 16.13 11.10
CA LYS A 9 10.66 14.91 11.04
C LYS A 9 9.96 13.74 11.75
N ALA A 10 9.35 13.98 12.92
CA ALA A 10 8.62 12.97 13.67
C ALA A 10 7.36 12.47 12.93
N GLU A 11 6.63 13.37 12.27
CA GLU A 11 5.46 13.00 11.45
C GLU A 11 5.87 12.14 10.24
N VAL A 12 6.94 12.52 9.54
CA VAL A 12 7.42 11.79 8.36
C VAL A 12 8.00 10.42 8.72
N ASP A 13 8.65 10.29 9.87
CA ASP A 13 9.14 9.01 10.39
C ASP A 13 7.98 8.06 10.77
N SER A 14 6.76 8.57 10.89
CA SER A 14 5.56 7.78 11.17
C SER A 14 4.91 7.18 9.92
N ILE A 15 5.28 7.66 8.71
CA ILE A 15 4.70 7.21 7.43
C ILE A 15 4.82 5.69 7.21
N PRO A 16 5.96 5.03 7.51
CA PRO A 16 6.06 3.58 7.36
C PRO A 16 5.01 2.82 8.17
N PHE A 17 4.69 3.26 9.39
CA PHE A 17 3.65 2.64 10.21
C PHE A 17 2.27 2.80 9.58
N LEU A 18 1.98 3.95 8.97
CA LEU A 18 0.73 4.18 8.25
C LEU A 18 0.61 3.25 7.03
N PHE A 19 1.69 3.07 6.27
CA PHE A 19 1.72 2.10 5.17
C PHE A 19 1.46 0.68 5.66
N GLY A 20 2.09 0.29 6.77
CA GLY A 20 1.92 -1.05 7.36
C GLY A 20 0.49 -1.27 7.84
N ALA A 21 -0.09 -0.30 8.55
CA ALA A 21 -1.47 -0.36 9.04
C ALA A 21 -2.47 -0.48 7.88
N LEU A 22 -2.32 0.35 6.84
CA LEU A 22 -3.16 0.28 5.64
C LEU A 22 -2.98 -1.06 4.91
N GLY A 23 -1.75 -1.54 4.76
CA GLY A 23 -1.46 -2.84 4.16
C GLY A 23 -2.17 -3.99 4.89
N ILE A 24 -2.08 -4.01 6.22
CA ILE A 24 -2.77 -5.00 7.07
C ILE A 24 -4.28 -4.88 6.95
N VAL A 25 -4.84 -3.67 6.99
CA VAL A 25 -6.29 -3.46 6.84
C VAL A 25 -6.77 -4.00 5.49
N VAL A 26 -6.07 -3.70 4.40
CA VAL A 26 -6.41 -4.22 3.07
C VAL A 26 -6.35 -5.75 3.04
N LEU A 27 -5.32 -6.36 3.66
CA LEU A 27 -5.21 -7.81 3.78
C LEU A 27 -6.41 -8.40 4.53
N VAL A 28 -6.75 -7.86 5.70
CA VAL A 28 -7.89 -8.32 6.52
C VAL A 28 -9.20 -8.21 5.75
N VAL A 29 -9.47 -7.08 5.11
CA VAL A 29 -10.69 -6.86 4.30
C VAL A 29 -10.73 -7.85 3.13
N SER A 30 -9.60 -8.16 2.50
CA SER A 30 -9.54 -9.11 1.37
C SER A 30 -9.74 -10.58 1.77
N LEU A 31 -9.59 -10.92 3.06
CA LEU A 31 -9.80 -12.26 3.59
C LEU A 31 -11.26 -12.54 3.93
N GLN A 32 -12.09 -11.51 4.11
CA GLN A 32 -13.46 -11.71 4.56
C GLN A 32 -14.29 -12.52 3.54
N PRO A 33 -15.05 -13.53 4.01
CA PRO A 33 -16.09 -14.15 3.21
C PRO A 33 -17.15 -13.10 2.83
N TYR A 34 -17.88 -13.34 1.74
CA TYR A 34 -18.75 -12.33 1.14
C TYR A 34 -19.90 -11.94 2.08
N THR A 35 -19.93 -10.70 2.59
CA THR A 35 -21.00 -10.21 3.49
C THR A 35 -21.53 -8.80 3.17
N GLY A 36 -21.10 -8.12 2.09
CA GLY A 36 -21.41 -6.68 1.87
C GLY A 36 -21.88 -6.25 0.47
N GLY A 37 -22.62 -5.13 0.43
CA GLY A 37 -23.18 -4.47 -0.76
C GLY A 37 -22.20 -3.60 -1.58
N LEU A 38 -22.73 -2.79 -2.50
CA LEU A 38 -21.97 -2.01 -3.51
C LEU A 38 -20.86 -1.11 -2.97
N GLY A 39 -20.95 -0.59 -1.73
CA GLY A 39 -19.94 0.32 -1.16
C GLY A 39 -18.56 -0.30 -0.91
N TYR A 40 -18.47 -1.64 -0.82
CA TYR A 40 -17.19 -2.37 -0.74
C TYR A 40 -16.62 -2.73 -2.12
N ARG A 41 -17.33 -2.40 -3.21
CA ARG A 41 -16.99 -2.80 -4.57
C ARG A 41 -16.19 -1.70 -5.26
N GLY A 42 -14.86 -1.84 -5.28
CA GLY A 42 -14.01 -1.04 -6.15
C GLY A 42 -14.24 -1.37 -7.63
N ILE A 43 -13.68 -0.57 -8.54
CA ILE A 43 -13.82 -0.74 -10.01
C ILE A 43 -13.39 -2.15 -10.45
N ALA A 44 -12.32 -2.70 -9.86
CA ALA A 44 -11.85 -4.05 -10.14
C ALA A 44 -12.88 -5.14 -9.78
N PHE A 45 -13.68 -4.94 -8.74
CA PHE A 45 -14.75 -5.89 -8.38
C PHE A 45 -15.84 -5.92 -9.45
N VAL A 46 -16.25 -4.75 -9.93
CA VAL A 46 -17.29 -4.62 -10.96
C VAL A 46 -16.79 -5.14 -12.32
N ALA A 47 -15.55 -4.81 -12.68
CA ALA A 47 -14.99 -5.16 -13.97
C ALA A 47 -14.54 -6.64 -14.07
N TYR A 48 -14.02 -7.21 -12.98
CA TYR A 48 -13.31 -8.50 -13.01
C TYR A 48 -13.81 -9.53 -11.99
N GLY A 49 -14.78 -9.16 -11.15
CA GLY A 49 -15.38 -10.06 -10.16
C GLY A 49 -14.55 -10.23 -8.88
N LYS A 50 -15.19 -10.85 -7.88
CA LYS A 50 -14.69 -10.96 -6.50
C LYS A 50 -13.30 -11.60 -6.41
N ARG A 51 -13.06 -12.68 -7.15
CA ARG A 51 -11.80 -13.44 -7.05
C ARG A 51 -10.59 -12.58 -7.44
N ILE A 52 -10.72 -11.82 -8.52
CA ILE A 52 -9.66 -10.93 -9.02
C ILE A 52 -9.50 -9.74 -8.08
N TRP A 53 -10.60 -9.17 -7.58
CA TRP A 53 -10.56 -8.11 -6.57
C TRP A 53 -9.84 -8.55 -5.28
N GLN A 54 -10.15 -9.74 -4.74
CA GLN A 54 -9.48 -10.28 -3.55
C GLN A 54 -7.99 -10.52 -3.82
N PHE A 55 -7.63 -11.07 -4.98
CA PHE A 55 -6.24 -11.28 -5.36
C PHE A 55 -5.47 -9.94 -5.43
N SER A 56 -6.01 -8.96 -6.15
CA SER A 56 -5.40 -7.65 -6.33
C SER A 56 -5.20 -6.93 -4.99
N ASN A 57 -6.19 -6.96 -4.10
CA ASN A 57 -6.07 -6.37 -2.77
C ASN A 57 -5.05 -7.11 -1.88
N ARG A 58 -4.99 -8.45 -1.95
CA ARG A 58 -3.98 -9.21 -1.20
C ARG A 58 -2.57 -8.85 -1.65
N LEU A 59 -2.38 -8.77 -2.97
CA LEU A 59 -1.12 -8.38 -3.56
C LEU A 59 -0.74 -6.95 -3.14
N PHE A 60 -1.65 -5.99 -3.28
CA PHE A 60 -1.44 -4.61 -2.88
C PHE A 60 -1.14 -4.47 -1.39
N GLY A 61 -1.93 -5.11 -0.51
CA GLY A 61 -1.72 -5.07 0.94
C GLY A 61 -0.41 -5.71 1.36
N GLY A 62 0.00 -6.81 0.71
CA GLY A 62 1.31 -7.43 0.90
C GLY A 62 2.46 -6.52 0.48
N LEU A 63 2.36 -5.88 -0.70
CA LEU A 63 3.34 -4.91 -1.19
C LEU A 63 3.44 -3.69 -0.27
N PHE A 64 2.32 -3.18 0.24
CA PHE A 64 2.29 -2.07 1.20
C PHE A 64 2.95 -2.43 2.53
N THR A 65 2.69 -3.64 3.04
CA THR A 65 3.30 -4.11 4.29
C THR A 65 4.82 -4.32 4.12
N LEU A 66 5.24 -4.89 2.99
CA LEU A 66 6.67 -5.02 2.66
C LEU A 66 7.32 -3.65 2.46
N GLY A 67 6.67 -2.75 1.73
CA GLY A 67 7.10 -1.38 1.49
C GLY A 67 7.24 -0.60 2.81
N ALA A 68 6.31 -0.76 3.73
CA ALA A 68 6.39 -0.21 5.08
C ALA A 68 7.65 -0.66 5.81
N PHE A 69 7.96 -1.95 5.78
CA PHE A 69 9.17 -2.48 6.42
C PHE A 69 10.44 -1.92 5.78
N LEU A 70 10.51 -1.87 4.44
CA LEU A 70 11.65 -1.33 3.71
C LEU A 70 11.83 0.18 3.95
N LEU A 71 10.74 0.96 3.94
CA LEU A 71 10.75 2.39 4.26
C LEU A 71 11.18 2.64 5.70
N TYR A 72 10.71 1.83 6.65
CA TYR A 72 11.13 1.93 8.05
C TYR A 72 12.64 1.74 8.19
N LEU A 73 13.20 0.68 7.60
CA LEU A 73 14.65 0.44 7.62
C LEU A 73 15.41 1.59 6.95
N LEU A 74 14.94 2.03 5.77
CA LEU A 74 15.57 3.12 5.03
C LEU A 74 15.55 4.44 5.83
N PHE A 75 14.45 4.77 6.49
CA PHE A 75 14.32 6.02 7.24
C PHE A 75 15.07 6.01 8.57
N LYS A 76 15.23 4.82 9.18
CA LYS A 76 16.00 4.64 10.41
C LYS A 76 17.51 4.58 10.18
N LEU A 77 17.94 3.94 9.09
CA LEU A 77 19.36 3.73 8.78
C LEU A 77 19.93 4.84 7.88
N GLY A 78 19.08 5.48 7.07
CA GLY A 78 19.47 6.58 6.20
C GLY A 78 19.26 7.94 6.87
N ASP A 79 20.29 8.78 6.84
CA ASP A 79 20.19 10.19 7.26
C ASP A 79 19.53 11.03 6.14
N ILE A 80 18.26 10.70 5.85
CA ILE A 80 17.46 11.29 4.77
C ILE A 80 16.67 12.47 5.32
N SER A 81 16.65 13.59 4.59
CA SER A 81 15.83 14.76 4.92
C SER A 81 14.33 14.45 4.86
N ALA A 82 13.52 15.15 5.67
CA ALA A 82 12.08 14.91 5.75
C ALA A 82 11.36 15.04 4.39
N GLY A 83 11.73 16.04 3.58
CA GLY A 83 11.16 16.21 2.23
C GLY A 83 11.44 15.02 1.31
N ASN A 84 12.67 14.51 1.33
CA ASN A 84 13.03 13.33 0.52
C ASN A 84 12.33 12.07 1.01
N LYS A 85 12.17 11.89 2.33
CA LYS A 85 11.39 10.78 2.90
C LYS A 85 9.93 10.80 2.40
N ALA A 86 9.27 11.95 2.38
CA ALA A 86 7.92 12.09 1.85
C ALA A 86 7.84 11.71 0.36
N ILE A 87 8.78 12.21 -0.46
CA ILE A 87 8.85 11.86 -1.89
C ILE A 87 9.04 10.36 -2.09
N ILE A 88 9.98 9.75 -1.35
CA ILE A 88 10.23 8.30 -1.42
C ILE A 88 8.97 7.51 -1.07
N ALA A 89 8.25 7.89 -0.01
CA ALA A 89 7.00 7.22 0.37
C ALA A 89 5.92 7.33 -0.72
N ILE A 90 5.77 8.51 -1.35
CA ILE A 90 4.84 8.69 -2.48
C ILE A 90 5.22 7.77 -3.65
N ILE A 91 6.50 7.74 -4.01
CA ILE A 91 7.01 6.86 -5.07
C ILE A 91 6.74 5.38 -4.73
N THR A 92 7.00 4.96 -3.48
CA THR A 92 6.70 3.59 -3.03
C THR A 92 5.22 3.25 -3.16
N CYS A 93 4.32 4.16 -2.82
CA CYS A 93 2.87 3.98 -3.01
C CYS A 93 2.53 3.72 -4.49
N PHE A 94 3.03 4.56 -5.40
CA PHE A 94 2.82 4.40 -6.83
C PHE A 94 3.39 3.07 -7.36
N ILE A 95 4.60 2.70 -6.93
CA ILE A 95 5.23 1.43 -7.33
C ILE A 95 4.40 0.24 -6.86
N CYS A 96 3.91 0.24 -5.61
CA CYS A 96 3.04 -0.84 -5.10
C CYS A 96 1.75 -0.96 -5.92
N SER A 97 1.11 0.17 -6.26
CA SER A 97 -0.08 0.18 -7.11
C SER A 97 0.22 -0.37 -8.49
N LEU A 98 1.29 0.11 -9.14
CA LEU A 98 1.66 -0.28 -10.50
C LEU A 98 2.00 -1.77 -10.58
N ILE A 99 2.80 -2.29 -9.64
CA ILE A 99 3.13 -3.72 -9.57
C ILE A 99 1.85 -4.55 -9.38
N SER A 100 0.97 -4.12 -8.47
CA SER A 100 -0.30 -4.82 -8.23
C SER A 100 -1.16 -4.88 -9.50
N ASP A 101 -1.31 -3.76 -10.21
CA ASP A 101 -2.10 -3.67 -11.43
C ASP A 101 -1.49 -4.51 -12.57
N LEU A 102 -0.18 -4.41 -12.80
CA LEU A 102 0.52 -5.17 -13.84
C LEU A 102 0.36 -6.68 -13.63
N ILE A 103 0.58 -7.16 -12.39
CA ILE A 103 0.43 -8.58 -12.06
C ILE A 103 -1.04 -9.00 -12.17
N THR A 104 -1.98 -8.18 -11.70
CA THR A 104 -3.42 -8.48 -11.80
C THR A 104 -3.87 -8.60 -13.26
N LEU A 105 -3.45 -7.67 -14.12
CA LEU A 105 -3.75 -7.72 -15.56
C LEU A 105 -3.09 -8.90 -16.25
N TYR A 106 -1.85 -9.22 -15.89
CA TYR A 106 -1.14 -10.38 -16.42
C TYR A 106 -1.83 -11.70 -16.07
N VAL A 107 -2.21 -11.87 -14.80
CA VAL A 107 -2.94 -13.06 -14.34
C VAL A 107 -4.31 -13.14 -15.01
N LYS A 108 -5.04 -12.03 -15.17
CA LYS A 108 -6.31 -12.00 -15.89
C LYS A 108 -6.16 -12.41 -17.36
N ARG A 109 -5.08 -12.00 -18.04
CA ARG A 109 -4.86 -12.30 -19.46
C ARG A 109 -4.58 -13.78 -19.73
N ARG A 110 -4.23 -14.57 -18.72
CA ARG A 110 -4.09 -16.02 -18.87
C ARG A 110 -5.48 -16.66 -18.79
N PRO A 111 -6.04 -17.18 -19.89
CA PRO A 111 -7.19 -18.06 -19.78
C PRO A 111 -6.73 -19.29 -18.99
N ASN A 112 -7.42 -19.59 -17.90
CA ASN A 112 -7.39 -20.94 -17.34
C ASN A 112 -8.14 -21.88 -18.29
#